data_AF-S6VIX7-F1
#
_entry.id   AF-S6VIX7-F1
#
_cell.length_a   1.000
_cell.length_b   1.000
_cell.length_c   1.000
_cell.angle_alpha   90.00
_cell.angle_beta   90.00
_cell.angle_gamma   90.00
#
_symmetry.space_group_name_H-M   'P 1'
#
loop_
_entity.id
_entity.type
_entity.pdbx_description
1 polymer ?
#
loop_
_entity_poly.entity_id
_entity_poly.type
_entity_poly.pdbx_seq_one_letter_code
_entity_poly.pdbx_strand_id
1 'polypeptide(L)' 'FLGFRDGSANPDSNNQKTMNELVWVQPGSDEPAWAANGSYQAVRIIRNFVERWDRTPLQEQESIFGRSKATGAPMDG' A
#
# COMPACT_ATOMS: atom_id res chain seq x y z
N PHE A 1 10.12 3.39 -8.61
CA PHE A 1 10.35 4.11 -9.89
C PHE A 1 10.15 5.63 -9.79
N LEU A 2 9.16 6.13 -9.04
CA LEU A 2 8.91 7.57 -8.83
C LEU A 2 9.70 8.19 -7.64
N GLY A 3 10.39 7.36 -6.86
CA GLY A 3 11.31 7.79 -5.79
C GLY A 3 10.71 7.98 -4.41
N PHE A 4 9.45 7.57 -4.17
CA PHE A 4 8.80 7.60 -2.86
C PHE A 4 8.91 6.25 -2.15
N ARG A 5 8.88 6.26 -0.81
CA ARG A 5 8.69 5.05 -0.01
C ARG A 5 7.27 4.52 -0.22
N ASP A 6 7.17 3.24 -0.56
CA ASP A 6 5.91 2.53 -0.78
C ASP A 6 5.73 1.46 0.31
N GLY A 7 4.52 1.33 0.84
CA GLY A 7 4.19 0.41 1.93
C GLY A 7 4.40 0.95 3.36
N SER A 8 4.70 2.23 3.55
CA SER A 8 4.94 2.82 4.89
C SER A 8 3.75 2.72 5.86
N ALA A 9 2.53 2.57 5.34
CA ALA A 9 1.31 2.44 6.13
C ALA A 9 0.69 1.02 6.05
N ASN A 10 1.45 0.04 5.56
CA ASN A 10 0.97 -1.34 5.54
C ASN A 10 0.77 -1.86 6.98
N PRO A 11 -0.24 -2.73 7.21
CA PRO A 11 -0.35 -3.42 8.49
C PRO A 11 0.91 -4.25 8.76
N ASP A 12 1.25 -4.40 10.04
CA ASP A 12 2.37 -5.25 10.45
C ASP A 12 2.05 -6.72 10.14
N SER A 13 2.78 -7.28 9.18
CA SER A 13 2.61 -8.66 8.74
C SER A 13 2.97 -9.69 9.80
N ASN A 14 3.72 -9.31 10.84
CA ASN A 14 4.06 -10.21 11.95
C ASN A 14 3.00 -10.19 13.06
N ASN A 15 2.07 -9.23 13.03
CA ASN A 15 0.99 -9.17 14.00
C ASN A 15 -0.15 -10.10 13.57
N GLN A 16 -0.17 -11.31 14.16
CA GLN A 16 -1.15 -12.33 13.83
C GLN A 16 -2.60 -11.87 14.03
N LYS A 17 -2.87 -11.08 15.07
CA LYS A 17 -4.22 -10.57 15.32
C LYS A 17 -4.69 -9.66 14.18
N THR A 18 -3.86 -8.68 13.82
CA THR A 18 -4.15 -7.75 12.72
C THR A 18 -4.31 -8.48 11.39
N MET A 19 -3.47 -9.49 11.11
CA MET A 19 -3.56 -10.24 9.86
C MET A 19 -4.80 -11.13 9.78
N ASN A 20 -5.24 -11.72 10.89
CA ASN A 20 -6.50 -12.46 10.95
C ASN A 20 -7.72 -11.57 10.72
N GLU A 21 -7.65 -10.30 11.15
CA GLU A 21 -8.74 -9.33 10.94
C GLU A 21 -8.75 -8.76 9.52
N LEU A 22 -7.58 -8.54 8.90
CA LEU A 22 -7.48 -7.78 7.63
C LEU A 22 -7.21 -8.62 6.39
N VAL A 23 -6.53 -9.76 6.49
CA VAL A 23 -5.96 -10.45 5.32
C VAL A 23 -6.49 -11.87 5.15
N TRP A 24 -6.65 -12.62 6.24
CA TRP A 24 -7.01 -14.04 6.19
C TRP A 24 -8.51 -14.26 6.33
N VAL A 25 -9.08 -15.05 5.42
CA VAL A 25 -10.45 -15.55 5.56
C VAL A 25 -10.54 -16.44 6.81
N GLN A 26 -11.41 -16.06 7.75
CA GLN A 26 -11.58 -16.78 9.01
C GLN A 26 -12.52 -18.00 8.86
N PRO A 27 -12.24 -19.12 9.56
CA PRO A 27 -13.18 -20.23 9.66
C PRO A 27 -14.54 -19.77 10.21
N GLY A 28 -15.64 -20.25 9.62
CA GLY A 28 -16.99 -19.88 10.07
C GLY A 28 -17.46 -18.49 9.65
N SER A 29 -16.72 -17.81 8.77
CA SER A 29 -17.23 -16.67 8.01
C SER A 29 -18.25 -17.12 6.94
N ASP A 30 -18.85 -16.18 6.23
CA ASP A 30 -19.79 -16.44 5.14
C ASP A 30 -19.13 -17.06 3.87
N GLU A 31 -17.88 -17.49 3.97
CA GLU A 31 -17.10 -18.11 2.89
C GLU A 31 -17.10 -19.65 2.95
N PRO A 32 -16.89 -20.36 1.83
CA PRO A 32 -16.71 -21.80 1.84
C PRO A 32 -15.55 -22.25 2.75
N ALA A 33 -15.73 -23.36 3.46
CA ALA A 33 -14.74 -23.85 4.42
C ALA A 33 -13.33 -24.05 3.84
N TRP A 34 -13.22 -24.36 2.54
CA TRP A 34 -11.92 -24.54 1.87
C TRP A 34 -11.14 -23.23 1.69
N ALA A 35 -11.82 -22.07 1.71
CA ALA A 35 -11.21 -20.77 1.56
C ALA A 35 -10.60 -20.24 2.87
N ALA A 36 -10.86 -20.91 4.01
CA ALA A 36 -10.27 -20.53 5.29
C ALA A 36 -8.74 -20.54 5.23
N ASN A 37 -8.11 -19.50 5.80
CA ASN A 37 -6.68 -19.18 5.69
C ASN A 37 -6.20 -18.78 4.28
N GLY A 38 -7.11 -18.68 3.30
CA GLY A 38 -6.85 -18.04 2.02
C GLY A 38 -6.93 -16.51 2.13
N SER A 39 -6.68 -15.84 1.00
CA SER A 39 -6.83 -14.40 0.87
C SER A 39 -7.22 -14.02 -0.55
N TYR A 40 -7.92 -12.90 -0.68
CA TYR A 40 -8.27 -12.32 -1.96
C TYR A 40 -7.08 -11.56 -2.54
N GLN A 41 -6.74 -11.84 -3.81
CA GLN A 41 -5.65 -11.16 -4.50
C GLN A 41 -6.18 -10.21 -5.57
N ALA A 42 -5.76 -8.94 -5.49
CA ALA A 42 -5.99 -7.94 -6.52
C ALA A 42 -4.65 -7.56 -7.17
N VAL A 43 -4.57 -7.64 -8.50
CA VAL A 43 -3.38 -7.29 -9.28
C VAL A 43 -3.72 -6.17 -10.26
N ARG A 44 -2.87 -5.14 -10.34
CA ARG A 44 -3.02 -4.04 -11.30
C ARG A 44 -1.69 -3.77 -12.01
N ILE A 45 -1.76 -3.62 -13.33
CA ILE A 45 -0.62 -3.16 -14.14
C ILE A 45 -0.78 -1.64 -14.30
N ILE A 46 0.16 -0.87 -13.74
CA ILE A 46 0.13 0.59 -13.76
C ILE A 46 1.42 1.09 -14.40
N ARG A 47 1.30 1.76 -15.56
CA ARG A 47 2.45 2.33 -16.28
C ARG A 47 2.75 3.74 -15.75
N ASN A 48 4.03 3.98 -15.47
CA ASN A 48 4.53 5.31 -15.10
C ASN A 48 5.06 6.05 -16.34
N PHE A 49 4.78 7.35 -16.42
CA PHE A 49 5.39 8.26 -17.40
C PHE A 49 6.57 8.99 -16.77
N VAL A 50 7.73 8.33 -16.74
CA VAL A 50 8.89 8.74 -15.92
C VAL A 50 9.51 10.06 -16.37
N GLU A 51 9.56 10.35 -17.67
CA GLU A 51 10.15 11.59 -18.19
C GLU A 51 9.31 12.82 -17.84
N ARG A 52 7.99 12.64 -17.75
CA ARG A 52 7.09 13.70 -17.27
C ARG A 52 7.30 13.90 -15.77
N TRP A 53 7.37 12.81 -15.02
CA TRP A 53 7.54 12.85 -13.58
C TRP A 53 8.82 13.56 -13.13
N ASP A 54 9.95 13.25 -13.78
CA ASP A 54 11.23 13.85 -13.43
C ASP A 54 11.28 15.38 -13.69
N ARG A 55 10.37 15.89 -14.52
CA ARG A 55 10.22 17.33 -14.81
C ARG A 55 9.16 18.01 -13.93
N THR A 56 8.37 17.26 -13.19
CA THR A 56 7.39 17.81 -12.24
C THR A 56 8.12 18.38 -11.00
N PRO A 57 7.84 19.62 -10.58
CA PRO A 57 8.45 20.21 -9.39
C PRO A 57 8.30 19.33 -8.14
N LEU A 58 9.33 19.29 -7.29
CA LEU A 58 9.33 18.46 -6.08
C LEU A 58 8.09 18.73 -5.19
N GLN A 59 7.73 20.00 -5.01
CA GLN A 59 6.57 20.37 -4.21
C GLN A 59 5.27 19.77 -4.76
N GLU A 60 5.10 19.75 -6.08
CA GLU A 60 3.94 19.14 -6.72
C GLU A 60 3.98 17.61 -6.57
N GLN A 61 5.15 16.98 -6.72
CA GLN A 61 5.30 15.53 -6.47
C GLN A 61 4.92 15.15 -5.04
N GLU A 62 5.40 15.90 -4.05
CA GLU A 62 5.10 15.66 -2.64
C GLU A 62 3.63 15.96 -2.33
N SER A 63 3.02 17.00 -2.92
CA SER A 63 1.58 17.28 -2.76
C SER A 63 0.69 16.19 -3.37
N ILE A 64 1.09 15.58 -4.49
CA ILE A 64 0.37 14.43 -5.08
C ILE A 64 0.38 13.23 -4.13
N PHE A 65 1.52 12.95 -3.47
CA PHE A 65 1.66 11.82 -2.55
C PHE A 65 1.26 12.13 -1.10
N GLY A 66 1.14 13.40 -0.72
CA GLY A 66 0.88 13.84 0.65
C GLY A 66 2.00 13.50 1.64
N ARG A 67 3.22 13.23 1.15
CA ARG A 67 4.36 12.82 1.97
C ARG A 67 5.64 13.49 1.48
N SER A 68 6.60 13.66 2.37
CA SER A 68 7.95 14.06 1.96
C SER A 68 8.62 12.94 1.17
N LYS A 69 9.21 13.27 0.02
CA LYS A 69 9.87 12.30 -0.86
C LYS A 69 11.10 11.68 -0.22
N ALA A 70 11.88 12.48 0.50
CA ALA A 70 13.15 12.04 1.09
C ALA A 70 12.96 11.10 2.29
N THR A 71 11.96 11.37 3.14
CA THR A 71 11.77 10.65 4.41
C THR A 71 10.56 9.73 4.41
N GLY A 72 9.56 10.00 3.56
CA GLY A 72 8.25 9.35 3.60
C GLY A 72 7.37 9.82 4.76
N ALA A 73 7.74 10.87 5.50
CA ALA A 73 6.93 11.42 6.59
C ALA A 73 5.66 12.13 6.06
N PRO A 74 4.56 12.19 6.86
CA PRO A 74 3.40 13.04 6.57
C PRO A 74 3.81 14.52 6.41
N MET A 75 3.09 15.27 5.58
CA MET A 75 3.37 16.70 5.34
C MET A 75 3.03 17.62 6.52
N ASP A 76 2.16 17.18 7.40
CA ASP A 76 1.52 17.93 8.49
C ASP A 76 1.88 17.38 9.88
N GLY A 77 3.00 16.66 9.97
CA GLY A 77 3.44 15.90 11.15
C GLY A 77 3.21 16.59 12.49
#